data_AF-A0A2H0TJ03-F1
#
_entry.id   AF-A0A2H0TJ03-F1
#
_cell.length_a   1.000
_cell.length_b   1.000
_cell.length_c   1.000
_cell.angle_alpha   90.00
_cell.angle_beta   90.00
_cell.angle_gamma   90.00
#
_symmetry.space_group_name_H-M   'P 1'
#
loop_
_entity.id
_entity.type
_entity.pdbx_description
1 polymer ?
#
loop_
_entity_poly.entity_id
_entity_poly.type
_entity_poly.pdbx_seq_one_letter_code
_entity_poly.pdbx_strand_id
1 'polypeptide(L)'
;IIFLCSPNNPSANLIKKKDIEEILKKANCYVLVDEAYIEYSKPGSSPVDLFKKYKNLIITRTFSKVYGLANLRIGYGIMSEDLVKDYEKTNLPFFTSSLAFKAAKTAMEDQRYTKKVVKLNKKGREYIEKNIKFKAYPSQSNFVLVDVFPQKAQR
;
A
#
# COMPACT_ATOMS: atom_id res chain seq x y z
N ILE A 1 10.72 14.29 -6.24
CA ILE A 1 10.27 13.03 -5.58
C ILE A 1 9.66 12.14 -6.65
N ILE A 2 9.99 10.85 -6.65
CA ILE A 2 9.37 9.84 -7.51
C ILE A 2 8.34 9.07 -6.67
N PHE A 3 7.13 8.87 -7.19
CA PHE A 3 6.09 8.09 -6.53
C PHE A 3 5.91 6.74 -7.23
N LEU A 4 5.98 5.66 -6.47
CA LEU A 4 5.78 4.28 -6.92
C LEU A 4 4.68 3.64 -6.08
N CYS A 5 3.59 3.21 -6.70
CA CYS A 5 2.52 2.49 -5.99
C CYS A 5 2.76 0.98 -6.16
N SER A 6 2.98 0.24 -5.07
CA SER A 6 3.28 -1.19 -5.13
C SER A 6 2.72 -1.93 -3.90
N PRO A 7 1.59 -2.65 -4.02
CA PRO A 7 0.81 -2.88 -5.24
C PRO A 7 0.19 -1.61 -5.85
N ASN A 8 0.16 -1.53 -7.18
CA ASN A 8 -0.36 -0.37 -7.90
C ASN A 8 -1.89 -0.28 -7.89
N ASN A 9 -2.41 0.95 -7.91
CA ASN A 9 -3.80 1.25 -8.25
C ASN A 9 -3.80 2.02 -9.58
N PRO A 10 -4.42 1.52 -10.68
CA PRO A 10 -5.46 0.50 -10.71
C PRO A 10 -5.03 -0.91 -11.15
N SER A 11 -3.75 -1.17 -11.45
CA SER A 11 -3.36 -2.46 -12.03
C SER A 11 -3.21 -3.61 -11.03
N ALA A 12 -3.27 -3.34 -9.73
CA ALA A 12 -3.08 -4.30 -8.62
C ALA A 12 -1.75 -5.08 -8.61
N ASN A 13 -0.82 -4.76 -9.50
CA ASN A 13 0.47 -5.44 -9.64
C ASN A 13 1.53 -4.89 -8.68
N LEU A 14 2.42 -5.77 -8.23
CA LEU A 14 3.63 -5.39 -7.52
C LEU A 14 4.74 -4.95 -8.48
N ILE A 15 5.50 -3.94 -8.08
CA ILE A 15 6.81 -3.65 -8.68
C ILE A 15 7.81 -4.61 -8.02
N LYS A 16 8.68 -5.23 -8.81
CA LYS A 16 9.69 -6.13 -8.24
C LYS A 16 10.66 -5.29 -7.41
N LYS A 17 11.01 -5.76 -6.22
CA LYS A 17 11.95 -5.09 -5.33
C LYS A 17 13.28 -4.73 -5.98
N LYS A 18 13.80 -5.57 -6.89
CA LYS A 18 15.02 -5.27 -7.67
C LYS A 18 14.86 -4.04 -8.56
N ASP A 19 13.67 -3.83 -9.13
CA ASP A 19 13.39 -2.69 -10.02
C ASP A 19 13.27 -1.41 -9.19
N ILE A 20 12.68 -1.50 -7.99
CA ILE A 20 12.69 -0.40 -7.00
C ILE A 20 14.13 -0.05 -6.61
N GLU A 21 14.97 -1.06 -6.35
CA GLU A 21 16.38 -0.85 -6.01
C GLU A 21 17.16 -0.15 -7.15
N GLU A 22 16.93 -0.52 -8.41
CA GLU A 22 17.54 0.14 -9.56
C GLU A 22 17.11 1.61 -9.71
N ILE A 23 15.84 1.93 -9.39
CA ILE A 23 15.36 3.31 -9.35
C ILE A 23 16.06 4.07 -8.22
N LEU A 24 16.13 3.50 -7.02
CA LEU A 24 16.78 4.11 -5.86
C LEU A 24 18.25 4.46 -6.13
N LYS A 25 18.99 3.56 -6.80
CA LYS A 25 20.41 3.77 -7.17
C LYS A 25 20.61 4.95 -8.11
N LYS A 26 19.69 5.19 -9.04
CA LYS A 26 19.82 6.21 -10.10
C LYS A 26 19.14 7.53 -9.75
N ALA A 27 18.24 7.53 -8.77
CA ALA A 27 17.46 8.71 -8.41
C ALA A 27 18.27 9.68 -7.53
N ASN A 28 18.44 10.91 -8.02
CA ASN A 28 18.97 12.04 -7.22
C ASN A 28 17.88 12.74 -6.36
N CYS A 29 16.78 12.04 -6.08
CA CYS A 29 15.69 12.56 -5.25
C CYS A 29 15.07 11.42 -4.42
N TYR A 30 14.18 11.76 -3.49
CA TYR A 30 13.44 10.76 -2.73
C TYR A 30 12.53 9.92 -3.63
N VAL A 31 12.50 8.62 -3.36
CA VAL A 31 11.61 7.64 -3.99
C VAL A 31 10.63 7.17 -2.92
N LEU A 32 9.35 7.54 -3.09
CA LEU A 32 8.27 7.12 -2.22
C LEU A 32 7.59 5.89 -2.80
N VAL A 33 7.56 4.80 -2.02
CA VAL A 33 6.83 3.58 -2.32
C VAL A 33 5.54 3.56 -1.48
N ASP A 34 4.40 3.75 -2.14
CA ASP A 34 3.09 3.62 -1.53
C ASP A 34 2.70 2.13 -1.43
N GLU A 35 2.64 1.66 -0.19
CA GLU A 35 2.32 0.29 0.21
C GLU A 35 0.89 0.17 0.74
N ALA A 36 -0.06 0.96 0.25
CA ALA A 36 -1.46 0.93 0.70
C ALA A 36 -2.13 -0.46 0.69
N TYR A 37 -1.62 -1.41 -0.11
CA TYR A 37 -2.16 -2.75 -0.29
C TYR A 37 -1.17 -3.87 0.05
N ILE A 38 -0.05 -3.57 0.71
CA ILE A 38 1.04 -4.53 0.91
C ILE A 38 0.62 -5.75 1.72
N GLU A 39 -0.37 -5.64 2.60
CA GLU A 39 -0.85 -6.74 3.45
C GLU A 39 -1.56 -7.84 2.66
N TYR A 40 -1.98 -7.56 1.42
CA TYR A 40 -2.55 -8.56 0.50
C TYR A 40 -1.49 -9.29 -0.33
N SER A 41 -0.23 -8.83 -0.28
CA SER A 41 0.90 -9.38 -1.03
C SER A 41 1.61 -10.50 -0.25
N LYS A 42 2.49 -11.24 -0.94
CA LYS A 42 3.32 -12.26 -0.28
C LYS A 42 4.28 -11.62 0.73
N PRO A 43 4.58 -12.28 1.87
CA PRO A 43 5.64 -11.84 2.77
C PRO A 43 6.95 -11.58 2.02
N GLY A 44 7.65 -10.50 2.38
CA GLY A 44 8.90 -10.09 1.72
C GLY A 44 8.75 -9.28 0.43
N SER A 45 7.52 -8.96 0.01
CA SER A 45 7.29 -8.10 -1.18
C SER A 45 7.70 -6.64 -0.95
N SER A 46 7.70 -6.19 0.30
CA SER A 46 8.08 -4.82 0.68
C SER A 46 9.58 -4.57 0.49
N PRO A 47 10.01 -3.39 0.01
CA PRO A 47 11.42 -3.02 -0.07
C PRO A 47 11.97 -2.48 1.26
N VAL A 48 11.29 -2.65 2.39
CA VAL A 48 11.68 -2.05 3.69
C VAL A 48 13.11 -2.40 4.15
N ASP A 49 13.66 -3.54 3.77
CA ASP A 49 15.05 -3.88 4.10
C ASP A 49 16.10 -3.11 3.27
N LEU A 50 15.68 -2.44 2.18
CA LEU A 50 16.54 -1.56 1.38
C LEU A 50 16.94 -0.29 2.14
N PHE A 51 16.27 0.06 3.25
CA PHE A 51 16.68 1.15 4.15
C PHE A 51 18.12 0.99 4.68
N LYS A 52 18.66 -0.24 4.70
CA LYS A 52 20.05 -0.51 5.07
C LYS A 52 21.06 0.09 4.08
N LYS A 53 20.63 0.40 2.85
CA LYS A 53 21.50 0.87 1.75
C LYS A 53 21.08 2.24 1.20
N TYR A 54 19.79 2.58 1.22
CA TYR A 54 19.25 3.73 0.51
C TYR A 54 18.48 4.65 1.46
N LYS A 55 19.09 5.78 1.84
CA LYS A 55 18.45 6.81 2.67
C LYS A 55 17.38 7.62 1.91
N ASN A 56 17.38 7.58 0.58
CA ASN A 56 16.39 8.28 -0.26
C ASN A 56 15.08 7.48 -0.44
N LEU A 57 14.92 6.31 0.20
CA LEU A 57 13.68 5.56 0.22
C LEU A 57 12.69 6.15 1.23
N ILE A 58 11.43 6.26 0.84
CA ILE A 58 10.29 6.54 1.72
C ILE A 58 9.26 5.44 1.49
N ILE A 59 8.66 4.88 2.53
CA ILE A 59 7.55 3.94 2.42
C ILE A 59 6.34 4.52 3.14
N THR A 60 5.16 4.47 2.54
CA THR A 60 3.91 4.86 3.20
C THR A 60 2.95 3.70 3.30
N ARG A 61 2.24 3.61 4.43
CA ARG A 61 1.20 2.60 4.67
C ARG A 61 -0.05 3.23 5.26
N THR A 62 -1.18 2.54 5.14
CA THR A 62 -2.48 3.06 5.54
C THR A 62 -3.29 2.06 6.35
N PHE A 63 -4.11 2.56 7.27
CA PHE A 63 -5.12 1.77 7.96
C PHE A 63 -6.44 1.69 7.18
N SER A 64 -6.51 2.31 6.00
CA SER A 64 -7.76 2.43 5.23
C SER A 64 -8.20 1.14 4.54
N LYS A 65 -7.28 0.20 4.26
CA LYS A 65 -7.54 -0.99 3.44
C LYS A 65 -7.78 -2.21 4.30
N VAL A 66 -6.74 -3.00 4.59
CA VAL A 66 -6.88 -4.27 5.30
C VAL A 66 -7.47 -4.12 6.71
N TYR A 67 -7.21 -2.97 7.36
CA TYR A 67 -7.69 -2.67 8.70
C TYR A 67 -9.08 -2.04 8.74
N GLY A 68 -9.67 -1.65 7.60
CA GLY A 68 -11.05 -1.14 7.53
C GLY A 68 -11.27 0.24 8.15
N LEU A 69 -10.22 1.03 8.42
CA LEU A 69 -10.31 2.32 9.10
C LEU A 69 -10.28 3.52 8.13
N ALA A 70 -10.88 3.39 6.94
CA ALA A 70 -10.77 4.38 5.86
C ALA A 70 -11.18 5.80 6.29
N ASN A 71 -12.25 5.93 7.07
CA ASN A 71 -12.78 7.21 7.53
C ASN A 71 -12.02 7.80 8.73
N LEU A 72 -11.12 7.05 9.38
CA LEU A 72 -10.33 7.56 10.51
C LEU A 72 -9.06 8.29 10.11
N ARG A 73 -8.75 8.33 8.80
CA ARG A 73 -7.67 9.13 8.20
C ARG A 73 -6.31 8.94 8.86
N ILE A 74 -5.97 7.69 9.17
CA ILE A 74 -4.70 7.32 9.79
C ILE A 74 -3.83 6.43 8.89
N GLY A 75 -2.54 6.71 8.91
CA GLY A 75 -1.48 6.03 8.17
C GLY A 75 -0.12 6.36 8.80
N TYR A 76 0.94 5.81 8.24
CA TYR A 76 2.30 6.05 8.71
C TYR A 76 3.31 6.01 7.57
N GLY A 77 4.43 6.71 7.78
CA GLY A 77 5.58 6.70 6.90
C GLY A 77 6.78 6.03 7.57
N ILE A 78 7.61 5.38 6.78
CA ILE A 78 8.94 4.87 7.15
C ILE A 78 9.92 5.63 6.27
N MET A 79 10.92 6.27 6.87
CA MET A 79 11.92 7.07 6.17
C MET A 79 13.20 7.19 7.02
N SER A 80 14.27 7.75 6.45
CA SER A 80 15.51 7.97 7.21
C SER A 80 15.29 8.96 8.36
N GLU A 81 16.02 8.78 9.47
CA GLU A 81 15.93 9.66 10.64
C GLU A 81 16.16 11.15 10.28
N ASP A 82 17.11 11.41 9.37
CA ASP A 82 17.39 12.76 8.86
C ASP A 82 16.12 13.39 8.23
N LEU A 83 15.35 12.62 7.46
CA LEU A 83 14.13 13.11 6.82
C LEU A 83 12.97 13.21 7.83
N VAL A 84 12.90 12.33 8.84
CA VAL A 84 11.92 12.46 9.93
C VAL A 84 12.09 13.79 10.65
N LYS A 85 13.33 14.17 10.99
CA LYS A 85 13.64 15.46 11.64
C LYS A 85 13.21 16.65 10.80
N ASP A 86 13.40 16.58 9.49
CA ASP A 86 12.95 17.65 8.57
C ASP A 86 11.43 17.67 8.43
N TYR A 87 10.78 16.51 8.36
CA TYR A 87 9.32 16.40 8.30
C TYR A 87 8.66 16.95 9.57
N GLU A 88 9.20 16.66 10.75
CA GLU A 88 8.67 17.14 12.04
C GLU A 88 8.61 18.67 12.13
N LYS A 89 9.55 19.39 11.49
CA LYS A 89 9.52 20.87 11.42
C LYS A 89 8.32 21.41 10.66
N THR A 90 7.75 20.61 9.76
CA THR A 90 6.58 20.98 8.93
C THR A 90 5.26 20.46 9.48
N ASN A 91 5.30 19.63 10.52
CA ASN A 91 4.14 18.93 11.01
C ASN A 91 3.27 19.87 11.87
N LEU A 92 1.95 19.80 11.66
CA LEU A 92 1.01 20.60 12.45
C LEU A 92 0.88 20.00 13.86
N PRO A 93 0.74 20.84 14.90
CA PRO A 93 0.28 20.37 16.19
C PRO A 93 -1.04 19.62 16.02
N PHE A 94 -1.17 18.45 16.66
CA PHE A 94 -2.42 17.66 16.68
C PHE A 94 -2.93 17.20 15.29
N PHE A 95 -2.02 16.77 14.40
CA PHE A 95 -2.34 16.30 13.03
C PHE A 95 -3.25 15.04 12.94
N THR A 96 -3.66 14.44 14.06
CA THR A 96 -4.53 13.26 14.07
C THR A 96 -5.32 13.13 15.38
N SER A 97 -6.36 12.29 15.37
CA SER A 97 -7.26 12.06 16.50
C SER A 97 -6.74 10.97 17.45
N SER A 98 -6.91 11.16 18.75
CA SER A 98 -6.65 10.12 19.77
C SER A 98 -7.46 8.85 19.53
N LEU A 99 -8.71 8.99 19.04
CA LEU A 99 -9.55 7.86 18.65
C LEU A 99 -8.97 7.11 17.46
N ALA A 100 -8.50 7.82 16.44
CA ALA A 100 -7.86 7.22 15.27
C ALA A 100 -6.60 6.43 15.68
N PHE A 101 -5.75 7.00 16.54
CA PHE A 101 -4.59 6.31 17.09
C PHE A 101 -4.95 5.04 17.86
N LYS A 102 -5.94 5.12 18.75
CA LYS A 102 -6.38 3.96 19.54
C LYS A 102 -6.93 2.85 18.63
N ALA A 103 -7.73 3.21 17.62
CA ALA A 103 -8.26 2.27 16.65
C ALA A 103 -7.15 1.62 15.82
N ALA A 104 -6.18 2.40 15.31
CA ALA A 104 -5.05 1.88 14.55
C ALA A 104 -4.19 0.92 15.38
N LYS A 105 -3.87 1.28 16.62
CA LYS A 105 -3.12 0.40 17.54
C LYS A 105 -3.83 -0.93 17.74
N THR A 106 -5.11 -0.91 18.10
CA THR A 106 -5.89 -2.14 18.31
C THR A 106 -5.96 -2.98 17.04
N ALA A 107 -6.14 -2.35 15.87
CA ALA A 107 -6.18 -3.03 14.58
C ALA A 107 -4.83 -3.67 14.20
N MET A 108 -3.70 -3.05 14.54
CA MET A 108 -2.37 -3.64 14.37
C MET A 108 -2.15 -4.88 15.25
N GLU A 109 -2.67 -4.87 16.46
CA GLU A 109 -2.52 -5.98 17.41
C GLU A 109 -3.38 -7.19 17.03
N ASP A 110 -4.55 -6.99 16.41
CA ASP A 110 -5.43 -8.07 15.94
C ASP A 110 -4.99 -8.67 14.58
N GLN A 111 -3.90 -9.43 14.63
CA GLN A 111 -3.38 -10.17 13.49
C GLN A 111 -4.32 -11.30 13.03
N ARG A 112 -5.21 -11.80 13.91
CA ARG A 112 -6.17 -12.86 13.57
C ARG A 112 -7.22 -12.31 12.61
N TYR A 113 -7.79 -11.14 12.91
CA TYR A 113 -8.74 -10.47 12.05
C TYR A 113 -8.11 -10.06 10.72
N THR A 114 -6.90 -9.49 10.75
CA THR A 114 -6.15 -9.11 9.53
C THR A 114 -5.97 -10.32 8.59
N LYS A 115 -5.51 -11.47 9.11
CA LYS A 115 -5.38 -12.71 8.32
C LYS A 115 -6.72 -13.20 7.74
N LYS A 116 -7.80 -13.09 8.51
CA LYS A 116 -9.17 -13.41 8.04
C LYS A 116 -9.57 -12.52 6.88
N VAL A 117 -9.36 -11.21 6.97
CA VAL A 117 -9.67 -10.23 5.92
C VAL A 117 -8.87 -10.49 4.66
N VAL A 118 -7.56 -10.74 4.76
CA VAL A 118 -6.71 -11.08 3.61
C VAL A 118 -7.19 -12.35 2.92
N LYS A 119 -7.51 -13.40 3.69
CA LYS A 119 -8.05 -14.67 3.14
C LYS A 119 -9.39 -14.47 2.44
N LEU A 120 -10.29 -13.67 3.03
CA LEU A 120 -11.60 -13.38 2.44
C LEU A 120 -11.47 -12.59 1.14
N ASN A 121 -10.67 -11.53 1.12
CA ASN A 121 -10.42 -10.74 -0.09
C ASN A 121 -9.78 -11.59 -1.18
N LYS A 122 -8.81 -12.45 -0.84
CA LYS A 122 -8.23 -13.39 -1.81
C LYS A 122 -9.29 -14.27 -2.47
N LYS A 123 -10.17 -14.88 -1.69
CA LYS A 123 -11.30 -15.68 -2.22
C LYS A 123 -12.23 -14.86 -3.11
N GLY A 124 -12.54 -13.62 -2.71
CA GLY A 124 -13.38 -12.71 -3.50
C GLY A 124 -12.76 -12.36 -4.84
N ARG A 125 -11.44 -12.09 -4.86
CA ARG A 125 -10.69 -11.83 -6.09
C ARG A 125 -10.67 -13.05 -7.00
N GLU A 126 -10.34 -14.23 -6.48
CA GLU A 126 -10.36 -15.50 -7.24
C GLU A 126 -11.76 -15.81 -7.80
N TYR A 127 -12.81 -15.52 -7.04
CA TYR A 127 -14.19 -15.65 -7.50
C TYR A 127 -14.48 -14.71 -8.68
N ILE A 128 -14.13 -13.42 -8.57
CA ILE A 128 -14.33 -12.45 -9.66
C ILE A 128 -13.52 -12.86 -10.89
N GLU A 129 -12.23 -13.15 -10.71
CA GLU A 129 -11.31 -13.56 -11.78
C GLU A 129 -11.82 -14.79 -12.55
N LYS A 130 -12.48 -15.75 -11.88
CA LYS A 130 -13.02 -16.96 -12.50
C LYS A 130 -14.41 -16.77 -13.13
N ASN A 131 -15.26 -15.93 -12.56
CA ASN A 131 -16.69 -15.91 -12.91
C ASN A 131 -17.11 -14.69 -13.75
N ILE A 132 -16.24 -13.70 -13.93
CA ILE A 132 -16.55 -12.55 -14.78
C ILE A 132 -16.35 -12.91 -16.26
N LYS A 133 -17.25 -12.41 -17.12
CA LYS A 133 -17.22 -12.66 -18.58
C LYS A 133 -16.06 -11.93 -19.29
N PHE A 134 -15.49 -10.94 -18.63
CA PHE A 134 -14.44 -10.08 -19.14
C PHE A 134 -13.06 -10.58 -18.73
N LYS A 135 -12.02 -10.08 -19.39
CA LYS A 135 -10.65 -10.38 -18.98
C LYS A 135 -10.35 -9.70 -17.65
N ALA A 136 -10.16 -10.51 -16.60
CA ALA A 136 -9.69 -10.06 -15.31
C ALA A 136 -8.16 -10.25 -15.19
N TYR A 137 -7.46 -9.28 -14.61
CA TYR A 137 -6.03 -9.37 -14.36
C TYR A 137 -5.75 -9.86 -12.92
N PRO A 138 -4.70 -10.68 -12.71
CA PRO A 138 -4.29 -11.09 -11.37
C PRO A 138 -4.03 -9.88 -10.47
N SER A 139 -4.43 -10.01 -9.21
CA SER A 139 -4.30 -8.92 -8.24
C SER A 139 -3.44 -9.29 -7.03
N GLN A 140 -2.69 -8.31 -6.51
CA GLN A 140 -2.03 -8.37 -5.20
C GLN A 140 -2.64 -7.36 -4.22
N SER A 141 -3.91 -6.99 -4.44
CA SER A 141 -4.63 -5.95 -3.69
C SER A 141 -5.98 -6.47 -3.13
N ASN A 142 -6.93 -5.59 -2.82
CA ASN A 142 -8.31 -5.90 -2.42
C ASN A 142 -9.36 -5.69 -3.53
N PHE A 143 -8.91 -5.41 -4.75
CA PHE A 143 -9.76 -5.24 -5.95
C PHE A 143 -9.18 -6.03 -7.13
N VAL A 144 -9.93 -6.13 -8.23
CA VAL A 144 -9.49 -6.77 -9.49
C VAL A 144 -9.65 -5.77 -10.62
N LEU A 145 -8.63 -5.63 -11.47
CA LEU A 145 -8.75 -4.86 -12.71
C LEU A 145 -9.43 -5.73 -13.76
N VAL A 146 -10.50 -5.19 -14.36
CA VAL A 146 -11.29 -5.88 -15.40
C VAL A 146 -11.25 -5.06 -16.67
N ASP A 147 -10.86 -5.71 -17.77
CA ASP A 147 -10.85 -5.12 -19.09
C ASP A 147 -12.23 -5.30 -19.76
N VAL A 148 -12.97 -4.21 -19.86
CA VAL A 148 -14.30 -4.20 -20.47
C VAL A 148 -14.28 -3.64 -21.90
N PHE A 149 -13.12 -3.33 -22.48
CA PHE A 149 -13.06 -2.76 -23.82
C PHE A 149 -13.73 -3.70 -24.86
N PRO A 150 -14.51 -3.17 -25.83
CA PRO A 150 -14.79 -1.77 -26.12
C PRO A 150 -16.03 -1.19 -25.41
N GLN A 151 -16.58 -1.86 -24.39
CA GLN A 151 -17.76 -1.39 -23.68
C GLN A 151 -17.50 -0.06 -22.97
N LYS A 152 -18.49 0.82 -23.00
CA LYS A 152 -18.47 2.12 -22.33
C LYS A 152 -19.49 2.10 -21.20
N ALA A 153 -19.20 2.82 -20.12
CA ALA A 153 -20.17 3.04 -19.05
C ALA A 153 -21.43 3.69 -19.65
N GLN A 154 -22.58 3.05 -19.48
CA GLN A 154 -23.86 3.68 -19.74
C GLN A 154 -24.15 4.60 -18.56
N ARG A 155 -24.23 5.91 -18.81
CA ARG A 155 -24.64 6.90 -17.81
C ARG A 155 -26.16 6.98 -17.76
#